data_AF-A0A163HKJ0-F1
#
_entry.id   AF-A0A163HKJ0-F1
#
_cell.length_a   1.000
_cell.length_b   1.000
_cell.length_c   1.000
_cell.angle_alpha   90.00
_cell.angle_beta   90.00
_cell.angle_gamma   90.00
#
_symmetry.space_group_name_H-M   'P 1'
#
loop_
_entity.id
_entity.type
_entity.pdbx_description
1 polymer ?
#
loop_
_entity_poly.entity_id
_entity_poly.type
_entity_poly.pdbx_seq_one_letter_code
_entity_poly.pdbx_strand_id
1 'polypeptide(L)'
;MPHSVPFSFDDLRRWPDLEGPDLVAVDAADRLILDESEAARAEVPEGGLVVVDDAYGALTLAAAAAGAHGIRVHQDALTGERALEANAARAGLDGTFTSHPLDADLLRDARVVLLRLPRALRALDDIAGLIAAHAHPDVVVFAGGRLKHMTLAMNDVLRAHFDRVDVTHARQKSRVLVARGPHDGADPQPEAATVDGLEVRAFGGVFAGASIDIGTRLLLAHLPDPSDGAIDFACGTGLVAAAWALRHPSVRIVATDRSAAAVASARATAAANDVGDRVEVVRDDLLASRPDASATLIALNPPFHSGGAITEGIAPRMFADAGRVLEPGGELWTVWNSALQYRPALERLVGPTRQVARDRKFTVTVSTRR
;
A
#
# COMPACT_ATOMS: atom_id res chain seq x y z
N MET A 1 -10.78 15.44 -36.83
CA MET A 1 -9.86 15.41 -35.67
C MET A 1 -10.73 15.32 -34.43
N PRO A 2 -10.72 14.23 -33.65
CA PRO A 2 -11.43 14.25 -32.38
C PRO A 2 -10.78 15.33 -31.52
N HIS A 3 -11.59 16.24 -30.98
CA HIS A 3 -11.14 17.27 -30.06
C HIS A 3 -10.63 16.55 -28.80
N SER A 4 -9.31 16.46 -28.63
CA SER A 4 -8.72 15.98 -27.38
C SER A 4 -9.14 16.95 -26.28
N VAL A 5 -9.95 16.48 -25.34
CA VAL A 5 -10.28 17.26 -24.14
C VAL A 5 -8.97 17.50 -23.41
N PRO A 6 -8.60 18.76 -23.11
CA PRO A 6 -7.36 19.03 -22.39
C PRO A 6 -7.42 18.38 -20.99
N PHE A 7 -6.35 17.71 -20.61
CA PHE A 7 -6.23 17.06 -19.30
C PHE A 7 -6.48 18.08 -18.18
N SER A 8 -7.38 17.72 -17.25
CA SER A 8 -7.70 18.52 -16.07
C SER A 8 -7.53 17.70 -14.80
N PHE A 9 -6.88 18.30 -13.81
CA PHE A 9 -6.76 17.72 -12.48
C PHE A 9 -8.10 17.55 -11.76
N ASP A 10 -9.10 18.36 -12.12
CA ASP A 10 -10.43 18.34 -11.49
C ASP A 10 -11.25 17.11 -11.92
N ASP A 11 -10.86 16.47 -13.03
CA ASP A 11 -11.51 15.25 -13.53
C ASP A 11 -10.95 13.97 -12.91
N LEU A 12 -9.85 14.06 -12.15
CA LEU A 12 -9.24 12.91 -11.49
C LEU A 12 -10.11 12.41 -10.34
N ARG A 13 -10.33 11.09 -10.32
CA ARG A 13 -11.12 10.40 -9.30
C ARG A 13 -10.23 9.49 -8.46
N ARG A 14 -10.64 9.19 -7.23
CA ARG A 14 -9.98 8.17 -6.40
C ARG A 14 -10.50 6.77 -6.69
N TRP A 15 -11.67 6.67 -7.33
CA TRP A 15 -12.32 5.41 -7.67
C TRP A 15 -11.35 4.43 -8.36
N PRO A 16 -11.30 3.14 -7.96
CA PRO A 16 -12.23 2.46 -7.03
C PRO A 16 -11.86 2.55 -5.54
N ASP A 17 -10.83 3.33 -5.18
CA ASP A 17 -10.51 3.62 -3.79
C ASP A 17 -11.62 4.47 -3.13
N LEU A 18 -11.56 4.64 -1.82
CA LEU A 18 -12.54 5.41 -1.06
C LEU A 18 -12.64 6.85 -1.58
N GLU A 19 -13.85 7.30 -1.88
CA GLU A 19 -14.18 8.68 -2.24
C GLU A 19 -14.95 9.37 -1.11
N GLY A 20 -14.81 10.69 -1.01
CA GLY A 20 -15.50 11.50 0.00
C GLY A 20 -15.16 12.99 -0.11
N PRO A 21 -15.91 13.88 0.57
CA PRO A 21 -15.74 15.33 0.43
C PRO A 21 -14.33 15.85 0.74
N ASP A 22 -13.67 15.25 1.74
CA ASP A 22 -12.31 15.65 2.17
C ASP A 22 -11.20 14.79 1.54
N LEU A 23 -11.55 13.93 0.59
CA LEU A 23 -10.67 12.94 -0.03
C LEU A 23 -10.38 13.33 -1.48
N VAL A 24 -9.20 13.91 -1.71
CA VAL A 24 -8.78 14.38 -3.04
C VAL A 24 -8.01 13.33 -3.82
N ALA A 25 -8.16 13.32 -5.15
CA ALA A 25 -7.34 12.50 -6.06
C ALA A 25 -5.98 13.13 -6.36
N VAL A 26 -5.86 14.45 -6.16
CA VAL A 26 -4.63 15.20 -6.43
C VAL A 26 -4.49 16.33 -5.42
N ASP A 27 -3.29 16.48 -4.88
CA ASP A 27 -2.98 17.47 -3.87
C ASP A 27 -1.87 18.44 -4.29
N ALA A 28 -1.48 19.35 -3.39
CA ALA A 28 -0.50 20.38 -3.68
C ALA A 28 0.92 19.84 -3.90
N ALA A 29 1.24 18.67 -3.36
CA ALA A 29 2.55 18.07 -3.54
C ALA A 29 2.68 17.37 -4.89
N ASP A 30 1.60 16.80 -5.45
CA ASP A 30 1.60 16.30 -6.83
C ASP A 30 1.91 17.43 -7.82
N ARG A 31 1.19 18.55 -7.68
CA ARG A 31 1.39 19.76 -8.50
C ARG A 31 2.81 20.31 -8.34
N LEU A 32 3.34 20.33 -7.12
CA LEU A 32 4.71 20.81 -6.89
C LEU A 32 5.77 19.91 -7.52
N ILE A 33 5.60 18.58 -7.49
CA ILE A 33 6.51 17.67 -8.21
C ILE A 33 6.51 17.97 -9.70
N LEU A 34 5.33 18.17 -10.30
CA LEU A 34 5.20 18.45 -11.74
C LEU A 34 5.85 19.78 -12.15
N ASP A 35 5.67 20.82 -11.35
CA ASP A 35 6.25 22.15 -11.62
C ASP A 35 7.78 22.13 -11.46
N GLU A 36 8.30 21.55 -10.38
CA GLU A 36 9.75 21.50 -10.15
C GLU A 36 10.48 20.57 -11.14
N SER A 37 9.78 19.60 -11.72
CA SER A 37 10.32 18.64 -12.69
C SER A 37 10.12 19.03 -14.16
N GLU A 38 9.44 20.13 -14.46
CA GLU A 38 9.04 20.51 -15.83
C GLU A 38 10.21 20.48 -16.82
N ALA A 39 11.32 21.17 -16.50
CA ALA A 39 12.49 21.23 -17.38
C ALA A 39 13.13 19.85 -17.60
N ALA A 40 13.25 19.03 -16.55
CA ALA A 40 13.84 17.69 -16.66
C ALA A 40 12.94 16.74 -17.47
N ARG A 41 11.61 16.88 -17.35
CA ARG A 41 10.65 16.08 -18.11
C ARG A 41 10.58 16.47 -19.59
N ALA A 42 10.83 17.74 -19.93
CA ALA A 42 10.83 18.19 -21.33
C ALA A 42 11.95 17.55 -22.18
N GLU A 43 13.05 17.14 -21.55
CA GLU A 43 14.22 16.56 -22.22
C GLU A 43 14.28 15.03 -22.10
N VAL A 44 13.32 14.39 -21.41
CA VAL A 44 13.36 12.95 -21.15
C VAL A 44 13.03 12.17 -22.44
N PRO A 45 13.85 11.18 -22.84
CA PRO A 45 13.51 10.31 -23.95
C PRO A 45 12.30 9.43 -23.59
N GLU A 46 11.65 8.87 -24.61
CA GLU A 46 10.62 7.84 -24.43
C GLU A 46 11.15 6.70 -23.55
N GLY A 47 10.34 6.26 -22.58
CA GLY A 47 10.75 5.24 -21.61
C GLY A 47 11.65 5.74 -20.47
N GLY A 48 12.17 6.97 -20.54
CA GLY A 48 13.09 7.53 -19.55
C GLY A 48 12.43 8.11 -18.30
N LEU A 49 11.09 8.21 -18.27
CA LEU A 49 10.31 8.71 -17.14
C LEU A 49 9.72 7.57 -16.32
N VAL A 50 10.03 7.57 -15.03
CA VAL A 50 9.43 6.68 -14.04
C VAL A 50 8.63 7.48 -13.03
N VAL A 51 7.50 6.93 -12.60
CA VAL A 51 6.67 7.48 -11.53
C VAL A 51 6.48 6.43 -10.43
N VAL A 52 6.74 6.80 -9.18
CA VAL A 52 6.62 5.91 -8.02
C VAL A 52 5.63 6.51 -7.02
N ASP A 53 4.67 5.67 -6.62
CA ASP A 53 3.59 5.96 -5.65
C ASP A 53 2.67 7.13 -6.04
N ASP A 54 2.43 7.30 -7.35
CA ASP A 54 1.37 8.20 -7.85
C ASP A 54 0.00 7.69 -7.43
N ALA A 55 -0.60 8.30 -6.41
CA ALA A 55 -1.77 7.71 -5.75
C ALA A 55 -2.94 7.39 -6.70
N TYR A 56 -3.25 8.29 -7.63
CA TYR A 56 -4.43 8.20 -8.50
C TYR A 56 -4.17 8.68 -9.94
N GLY A 57 -2.90 8.77 -10.35
CA GLY A 57 -2.50 9.10 -11.72
C GLY A 57 -2.23 10.58 -11.98
N ALA A 58 -2.14 11.41 -10.95
CA ALA A 58 -1.94 12.85 -11.13
C ALA A 58 -0.59 13.17 -11.77
N LEU A 59 0.47 12.47 -11.37
CA LEU A 59 1.81 12.69 -11.90
C LEU A 59 1.95 12.10 -13.30
N THR A 60 1.50 10.85 -13.45
CA THR A 60 1.59 10.06 -14.67
C THR A 60 0.80 10.71 -15.80
N LEU A 61 -0.48 11.02 -15.56
CA LEU A 61 -1.37 11.53 -16.61
C LEU A 61 -1.06 12.98 -16.97
N ALA A 62 -0.61 13.80 -16.01
CA ALA A 62 -0.14 15.14 -16.33
C ALA A 62 1.16 15.12 -17.16
N ALA A 63 2.07 14.17 -16.90
CA ALA A 63 3.24 13.97 -17.74
C ALA A 63 2.88 13.46 -19.14
N ALA A 64 1.97 12.51 -19.24
CA ALA A 64 1.47 12.01 -20.52
C ALA A 64 0.79 13.11 -21.34
N ALA A 65 -0.06 13.93 -20.71
CA ALA A 65 -0.70 15.08 -21.36
C ALA A 65 0.30 16.15 -21.83
N ALA A 66 1.49 16.21 -21.20
CA ALA A 66 2.61 17.05 -21.62
C ALA A 66 3.50 16.41 -22.70
N GLY A 67 3.16 15.21 -23.19
CA GLY A 67 3.85 14.52 -24.29
C GLY A 67 4.83 13.42 -23.87
N ALA A 68 4.89 13.04 -22.59
CA ALA A 68 5.70 11.90 -22.17
C ALA A 68 5.05 10.57 -22.59
N HIS A 69 5.85 9.65 -23.11
CA HIS A 69 5.41 8.33 -23.55
C HIS A 69 6.33 7.24 -22.99
N GLY A 70 5.82 6.00 -22.94
CA GLY A 70 6.55 4.87 -22.35
C GLY A 70 6.75 5.03 -20.84
N ILE A 71 5.87 5.75 -20.15
CA ILE A 71 6.02 6.02 -18.71
C ILE A 71 5.92 4.69 -17.96
N ARG A 72 6.87 4.41 -17.07
CA ARG A 72 6.80 3.24 -16.19
C ARG A 72 6.34 3.69 -14.81
N VAL A 73 5.36 2.99 -14.26
CA VAL A 73 4.71 3.40 -13.02
C VAL A 73 4.73 2.25 -12.02
N HIS A 74 5.10 2.55 -10.77
CA HIS A 74 4.88 1.67 -9.64
C HIS A 74 3.94 2.32 -8.64
N GLN A 75 2.97 1.56 -8.12
CA GLN A 75 2.10 1.97 -7.03
C GLN A 75 1.98 0.81 -6.05
N ASP A 76 2.26 1.05 -4.77
CA ASP A 76 2.14 -0.02 -3.76
C ASP A 76 0.70 -0.54 -3.63
N ALA A 77 -0.30 0.35 -3.67
CA ALA A 77 -1.70 -0.02 -3.51
C ALA A 77 -2.37 -0.42 -4.83
N LEU A 78 -2.96 -1.62 -4.88
CA LEU A 78 -3.71 -2.11 -6.04
C LEU A 78 -4.86 -1.18 -6.47
N THR A 79 -5.53 -0.55 -5.50
CA THR A 79 -6.59 0.42 -5.78
C THR A 79 -6.06 1.67 -6.48
N GLY A 80 -4.80 2.03 -6.25
CA GLY A 80 -4.13 3.12 -6.95
C GLY A 80 -3.92 2.79 -8.42
N GLU A 81 -3.44 1.58 -8.73
CA GLU A 81 -3.24 1.10 -10.12
C GLU A 81 -4.56 1.16 -10.89
N ARG A 82 -5.61 0.60 -10.32
CA ARG A 82 -6.96 0.62 -10.91
C ARG A 82 -7.50 2.05 -11.07
N ALA A 83 -7.19 2.95 -10.15
CA ALA A 83 -7.63 4.34 -10.23
C ALA A 83 -6.88 5.11 -11.33
N LEU A 84 -5.56 4.88 -11.47
CA LEU A 84 -4.77 5.43 -12.56
C LEU A 84 -5.30 4.93 -13.91
N GLU A 85 -5.53 3.63 -14.08
CA GLU A 85 -6.12 3.06 -15.30
C GLU A 85 -7.49 3.69 -15.63
N ALA A 86 -8.36 3.81 -14.64
CA ALA A 86 -9.68 4.40 -14.82
C ALA A 86 -9.62 5.89 -15.19
N ASN A 87 -8.69 6.65 -14.60
CA ASN A 87 -8.48 8.05 -14.93
C ASN A 87 -7.83 8.22 -16.31
N ALA A 88 -6.92 7.32 -16.70
CA ALA A 88 -6.31 7.30 -18.02
C ALA A 88 -7.38 7.11 -19.11
N ALA A 89 -8.27 6.14 -18.93
CA ALA A 89 -9.37 5.89 -19.87
C ALA A 89 -10.34 7.09 -19.96
N ARG A 90 -10.63 7.77 -18.85
CA ARG A 90 -11.45 9.01 -18.86
C ARG A 90 -10.77 10.15 -19.60
N ALA A 91 -9.46 10.27 -19.46
CA ALA A 91 -8.66 11.33 -20.08
C ALA A 91 -8.27 11.02 -21.54
N GLY A 92 -8.50 9.78 -22.03
CA GLY A 92 -8.02 9.33 -23.34
C GLY A 92 -6.48 9.24 -23.41
N LEU A 93 -5.86 8.85 -22.29
CA LEU A 93 -4.40 8.70 -22.13
C LEU A 93 -4.01 7.24 -21.88
N ASP A 94 -4.90 6.30 -22.19
CA ASP A 94 -4.59 4.87 -22.23
C ASP A 94 -3.40 4.58 -23.17
N GLY A 95 -2.58 3.60 -22.80
CA GLY A 95 -1.38 3.20 -23.55
C GLY A 95 -0.17 4.13 -23.42
N THR A 96 -0.26 5.24 -22.66
CA THR A 96 0.89 6.15 -22.43
C THR A 96 1.85 5.68 -21.34
N PHE A 97 1.42 4.72 -20.52
CA PHE A 97 2.18 4.16 -19.41
C PHE A 97 2.00 2.65 -19.28
N THR A 98 2.86 2.03 -18.47
CA THR A 98 2.77 0.62 -18.06
C THR A 98 2.99 0.51 -16.55
N SER A 99 2.23 -0.36 -15.89
CA SER A 99 2.37 -0.64 -14.46
C SER A 99 3.43 -1.74 -14.23
N HIS A 100 4.32 -1.54 -13.25
CA HIS A 100 5.42 -2.45 -12.93
C HIS A 100 5.49 -2.74 -11.43
N PRO A 101 6.02 -3.92 -11.03
CA PRO A 101 6.51 -4.13 -9.68
C PRO A 101 7.64 -3.15 -9.32
N LEU A 102 7.94 -3.03 -8.03
CA LEU A 102 9.08 -2.25 -7.56
C LEU A 102 10.36 -3.08 -7.66
N ASP A 103 10.92 -3.17 -8.88
CA ASP A 103 12.11 -3.95 -9.19
C ASP A 103 13.05 -3.24 -10.19
N ALA A 104 14.09 -3.93 -10.64
CA ALA A 104 15.07 -3.40 -11.58
C ALA A 104 14.49 -2.98 -12.93
N ASP A 105 13.44 -3.67 -13.42
CA ASP A 105 12.89 -3.42 -14.75
C ASP A 105 12.07 -2.12 -14.79
N LEU A 106 11.47 -1.74 -13.66
CA LEU A 106 10.87 -0.40 -13.48
C LEU A 106 11.87 0.72 -13.76
N LEU A 107 13.14 0.55 -13.34
CA LEU A 107 14.12 1.63 -13.25
C LEU A 107 15.20 1.62 -14.33
N ARG A 108 15.35 0.51 -15.06
CA ARG A 108 16.32 0.37 -16.16
C ARG A 108 16.33 1.60 -17.07
N ASP A 109 17.47 2.29 -17.20
CA ASP A 109 17.63 3.49 -18.04
C ASP A 109 16.74 4.70 -17.68
N ALA A 110 16.11 4.69 -16.49
CA ALA A 110 15.33 5.84 -16.02
C ALA A 110 16.24 7.07 -15.84
N ARG A 111 15.83 8.20 -16.42
CA ARG A 111 16.54 9.49 -16.33
C ARG A 111 15.82 10.49 -15.43
N VAL A 112 14.50 10.38 -15.31
CA VAL A 112 13.70 11.18 -14.39
C VAL A 112 12.79 10.26 -13.59
N VAL A 113 12.81 10.41 -12.27
CA VAL A 113 11.90 9.71 -11.36
C VAL A 113 11.05 10.74 -10.62
N LEU A 114 9.73 10.65 -10.76
CA LEU A 114 8.79 11.40 -9.94
C LEU A 114 8.34 10.51 -8.78
N LEU A 115 8.65 10.91 -7.56
CA LEU A 115 8.38 10.11 -6.37
C LEU A 115 7.42 10.85 -5.45
N ARG A 116 6.28 10.23 -5.12
CA ARG A 116 5.50 10.63 -3.95
C ARG A 116 6.17 10.05 -2.71
N LEU A 117 6.67 10.94 -1.85
CA LEU A 117 7.39 10.51 -0.65
C LEU A 117 6.51 9.58 0.20
N PRO A 118 6.97 8.34 0.47
CA PRO A 118 6.26 7.45 1.37
C PRO A 118 6.37 7.98 2.80
N ARG A 119 5.48 7.51 3.67
CA ARG A 119 5.48 7.90 5.09
C ARG A 119 6.60 7.23 5.88
N ALA A 120 6.92 5.98 5.53
CA ALA A 120 7.92 5.19 6.22
C ALA A 120 9.30 5.47 5.65
N LEU A 121 10.28 5.72 6.52
CA LEU A 121 11.67 5.92 6.10
C LEU A 121 12.24 4.69 5.40
N ARG A 122 11.90 3.48 5.87
CA ARG A 122 12.34 2.24 5.23
C ARG A 122 11.79 2.07 3.80
N ALA A 123 10.56 2.51 3.54
CA ALA A 123 10.02 2.51 2.17
C ALA A 123 10.82 3.47 1.27
N LEU A 124 11.16 4.65 1.79
CA LEU A 124 12.00 5.60 1.05
C LEU A 124 13.40 5.04 0.79
N ASP A 125 13.96 4.33 1.77
CA ASP A 125 15.27 3.66 1.69
C ASP A 125 15.27 2.57 0.61
N ASP A 126 14.27 1.68 0.62
CA ASP A 126 14.09 0.64 -0.40
C ASP A 126 13.96 1.25 -1.82
N ILE A 127 13.15 2.31 -1.97
CA ILE A 127 12.97 3.00 -3.25
C ILE A 127 14.27 3.69 -3.69
N ALA A 128 14.93 4.40 -2.78
CA ALA A 128 16.16 5.15 -3.09
C ALA A 128 17.32 4.22 -3.47
N GLY A 129 17.51 3.13 -2.72
CA GLY A 129 18.52 2.11 -3.01
C GLY A 129 18.28 1.42 -4.36
N LEU A 130 17.02 1.12 -4.69
CA LEU A 130 16.66 0.51 -5.96
C LEU A 130 16.90 1.47 -7.14
N ILE A 131 16.54 2.76 -7.00
CA ILE A 131 16.85 3.79 -8.01
C ILE A 131 18.35 3.90 -8.20
N ALA A 132 19.11 3.96 -7.11
CA ALA A 132 20.56 4.09 -7.21
C ALA A 132 21.25 2.86 -7.84
N ALA A 133 20.65 1.68 -7.72
CA ALA A 133 21.19 0.45 -8.31
C ALA A 133 20.94 0.33 -9.82
N HIS A 134 19.76 0.75 -10.29
CA HIS A 134 19.27 0.34 -11.62
C HIS A 134 18.92 1.49 -12.57
N ALA A 135 18.80 2.72 -12.08
CA ALA A 135 18.53 3.87 -12.93
C ALA A 135 19.78 4.33 -13.70
N HIS A 136 19.58 5.22 -14.67
CA HIS A 136 20.69 5.82 -15.39
C HIS A 136 21.61 6.61 -14.41
N PRO A 137 22.94 6.64 -14.59
CA PRO A 137 23.84 7.40 -13.71
C PRO A 137 23.50 8.90 -13.59
N ASP A 138 22.92 9.48 -14.64
CA ASP A 138 22.44 10.88 -14.66
C ASP A 138 20.99 11.04 -14.16
N VAL A 139 20.41 10.03 -13.49
CA VAL A 139 19.02 10.10 -13.02
C VAL A 139 18.82 11.28 -12.08
N VAL A 140 17.67 11.92 -12.24
CA VAL A 140 17.16 12.95 -11.37
C VAL A 140 15.89 12.47 -10.69
N VAL A 141 15.90 12.46 -9.35
CA VAL A 141 14.70 12.12 -8.56
C VAL A 141 14.05 13.40 -8.03
N PHE A 142 12.76 13.58 -8.29
CA PHE A 142 11.92 14.62 -7.69
C PHE A 142 10.97 13.98 -6.68
N ALA A 143 11.36 13.97 -5.41
CA ALA A 143 10.64 13.34 -4.32
C ALA A 143 9.82 14.37 -3.54
N GLY A 144 8.50 14.39 -3.73
CA GLY A 144 7.62 15.40 -3.13
C GLY A 144 6.61 14.87 -2.13
N GLY A 145 6.34 15.67 -1.11
CA GLY A 145 5.40 15.33 -0.04
C GLY A 145 4.75 16.54 0.62
N ARG A 146 3.72 16.27 1.42
CA ARG A 146 3.10 17.29 2.30
C ARG A 146 3.96 17.48 3.54
N LEU A 147 4.22 18.73 3.92
CA LEU A 147 5.11 19.07 5.04
C LEU A 147 4.74 18.37 6.35
N LYS A 148 3.45 18.19 6.63
CA LYS A 148 2.95 17.47 7.82
C LYS A 148 3.35 15.99 7.88
N HIS A 149 3.93 15.45 6.82
CA HIS A 149 4.37 14.05 6.70
C HIS A 149 5.86 13.92 6.35
N MET A 150 6.56 15.05 6.17
CA MET A 150 7.99 15.05 5.88
C MET A 150 8.79 15.22 7.17
N THR A 151 9.95 14.58 7.22
CA THR A 151 10.91 14.70 8.31
C THR A 151 12.30 15.00 7.75
N LEU A 152 13.21 15.54 8.57
CA LEU A 152 14.59 15.78 8.14
C LEU A 152 15.33 14.48 7.81
N ALA A 153 14.97 13.38 8.48
CA ALA A 153 15.55 12.05 8.24
C ALA A 153 15.35 11.54 6.80
N MET A 154 14.31 12.01 6.10
CA MET A 154 14.13 11.69 4.67
C MET A 154 15.29 12.21 3.81
N ASN A 155 15.88 13.35 4.18
CA ASN A 155 17.06 13.86 3.49
C ASN A 155 18.27 12.96 3.73
N ASP A 156 18.40 12.42 4.93
CA ASP A 156 19.52 11.56 5.31
C ASP A 156 19.42 10.20 4.60
N VAL A 157 18.20 9.65 4.46
CA VAL A 157 17.94 8.45 3.65
C VAL A 157 18.32 8.69 2.18
N LEU A 158 17.89 9.80 1.59
CA LEU A 158 18.29 10.11 0.20
C LEU A 158 19.81 10.30 0.07
N ARG A 159 20.47 10.95 1.03
CA ARG A 159 21.94 11.12 0.99
C ARG A 159 22.72 9.82 1.19
N ALA A 160 22.09 8.76 1.68
CA ALA A 160 22.74 7.45 1.75
C ALA A 160 22.95 6.83 0.35
N HIS A 161 22.17 7.27 -0.64
CA HIS A 161 22.17 6.70 -2.00
C HIS A 161 22.40 7.73 -3.11
N PHE A 162 22.54 9.02 -2.77
CA PHE A 162 22.72 10.11 -3.73
C PHE A 162 23.70 11.17 -3.22
N ASP A 163 24.66 11.56 -4.07
CA ASP A 163 25.71 12.53 -3.77
C ASP A 163 25.15 13.91 -3.38
N ARG A 164 24.03 14.30 -4.01
CA ARG A 164 23.42 15.61 -3.83
C ARG A 164 21.92 15.51 -3.61
N VAL A 165 21.45 16.16 -2.55
CA VAL A 165 20.04 16.35 -2.23
C VAL A 165 19.76 17.83 -2.03
N ASP A 166 19.12 18.46 -3.00
CA ASP A 166 18.63 19.83 -2.92
C ASP A 166 17.20 19.86 -2.38
N VAL A 167 16.82 20.97 -1.74
CA VAL A 167 15.52 21.13 -1.09
C VAL A 167 14.83 22.36 -1.64
N THR A 168 13.66 22.19 -2.27
CA THR A 168 12.94 23.32 -2.87
C THR A 168 12.26 24.21 -1.82
N HIS A 169 11.85 25.40 -2.26
CA HIS A 169 11.00 26.26 -1.44
C HIS A 169 9.65 25.58 -1.19
N ALA A 170 9.14 25.69 0.04
CA ALA A 170 7.82 25.15 0.33
C ALA A 170 6.74 25.95 -0.41
N ARG A 171 5.79 25.25 -1.03
CA ARG A 171 4.59 25.83 -1.67
C ARG A 171 3.35 25.07 -1.21
N GLN A 172 2.30 25.79 -0.79
CA GLN A 172 1.00 25.20 -0.40
C GLN A 172 1.10 24.02 0.60
N LYS A 173 2.00 24.15 1.59
CA LYS A 173 2.31 23.12 2.61
C LYS A 173 2.86 21.83 2.00
N SER A 174 3.59 21.95 0.90
CA SER A 174 4.29 20.88 0.21
C SER A 174 5.73 21.28 -0.07
N ARG A 175 6.59 20.29 -0.31
CA ARG A 175 8.00 20.49 -0.66
C ARG A 175 8.51 19.33 -1.52
N VAL A 176 9.52 19.59 -2.35
CA VAL A 176 10.21 18.59 -3.16
C VAL A 176 11.68 18.51 -2.72
N LEU A 177 12.17 17.29 -2.59
CA LEU A 177 13.57 16.94 -2.44
C LEU A 177 14.07 16.48 -3.81
N VAL A 178 15.22 17.01 -4.24
CA VAL A 178 15.76 16.75 -5.57
C VAL A 178 17.10 16.02 -5.41
N ALA A 179 17.15 14.75 -5.80
CA ALA A 179 18.34 13.90 -5.62
C ALA A 179 19.08 13.66 -6.95
N ARG A 180 20.42 13.56 -6.90
CA ARG A 180 21.34 13.37 -8.05
C ARG A 180 22.58 12.60 -7.64
N GLY A 181 23.22 11.96 -8.62
CA GLY A 181 24.46 11.22 -8.42
C GLY A 181 24.21 9.94 -7.62
N PRO A 182 23.48 8.97 -8.18
CA PRO A 182 23.22 7.71 -7.50
C PRO A 182 24.52 6.97 -7.16
N HIS A 183 24.62 6.45 -5.94
CA HIS A 183 25.71 5.59 -5.49
C HIS A 183 25.17 4.59 -4.46
N ASP A 184 25.97 3.55 -4.16
CA ASP A 184 25.67 2.55 -3.13
C ASP A 184 24.23 1.98 -3.19
N GLY A 185 23.74 1.76 -4.42
CA GLY A 185 22.42 1.18 -4.66
C GLY A 185 22.35 -0.32 -4.34
N ALA A 186 21.17 -0.79 -3.97
CA ALA A 186 20.90 -2.20 -3.72
C ALA A 186 19.42 -2.56 -3.97
N ASP A 187 19.17 -3.84 -4.25
CA ASP A 187 17.81 -4.38 -4.25
C ASP A 187 17.23 -4.41 -2.82
N PRO A 188 15.95 -4.05 -2.63
CA PRO A 188 15.29 -4.13 -1.33
C PRO A 188 15.40 -5.52 -0.70
N GLN A 189 15.78 -5.55 0.57
CA GLN A 189 15.79 -6.77 1.39
C GLN A 189 14.84 -6.58 2.57
N PRO A 190 14.02 -7.59 2.92
CA PRO A 190 13.11 -7.45 4.03
C PRO A 190 13.87 -7.44 5.36
N GLU A 191 13.50 -6.53 6.25
CA GLU A 191 13.98 -6.55 7.64
C GLU A 191 13.53 -7.86 8.31
N ALA A 192 14.43 -8.45 9.09
CA ALA A 192 14.22 -9.73 9.76
C ALA A 192 14.11 -9.53 11.28
N ALA A 193 13.11 -10.16 11.90
CA ALA A 193 12.98 -10.24 13.35
C ALA A 193 12.33 -11.58 13.76
N THR A 194 12.54 -11.98 15.00
CA THR A 194 11.81 -13.08 15.63
C THR A 194 10.90 -12.51 16.71
N VAL A 195 9.61 -12.80 16.65
CA VAL A 195 8.61 -12.28 17.58
C VAL A 195 7.74 -13.43 18.09
N ASP A 196 7.78 -13.68 19.40
CA ASP A 196 7.03 -14.77 20.05
C ASP A 196 7.23 -16.16 19.40
N GLY A 197 8.43 -16.40 18.85
CA GLY A 197 8.77 -17.65 18.15
C GLY A 197 8.37 -17.70 16.68
N LEU A 198 7.85 -16.61 16.11
CA LEU A 198 7.55 -16.45 14.69
C LEU A 198 8.65 -15.64 14.01
N GLU A 199 9.15 -16.11 12.88
CA GLU A 199 9.99 -15.29 12.00
C GLU A 199 9.12 -14.24 11.30
N VAL A 200 9.59 -13.01 11.21
CA VAL A 200 8.93 -11.91 10.50
C VAL A 200 9.89 -11.37 9.46
N ARG A 201 9.38 -11.13 8.26
CA ARG A 201 10.09 -10.49 7.15
C ARG A 201 9.25 -9.31 6.66
N ALA A 202 9.83 -8.11 6.65
CA ALA A 202 9.11 -6.88 6.34
C ALA A 202 9.88 -6.00 5.35
N PHE A 203 9.29 -5.77 4.18
CA PHE A 203 9.73 -4.72 3.26
C PHE A 203 9.24 -3.35 3.73
N GLY A 204 9.91 -2.29 3.29
CA GLY A 204 9.54 -0.93 3.60
C GLY A 204 8.10 -0.61 3.20
N GLY A 205 7.36 0.05 4.11
CA GLY A 205 6.00 0.50 3.86
C GLY A 205 4.92 -0.44 4.41
N VAL A 206 5.25 -1.69 4.76
CA VAL A 206 4.31 -2.58 5.43
C VAL A 206 3.97 -2.08 6.85
N PHE A 207 2.73 -2.30 7.28
CA PHE A 207 2.30 -1.96 8.62
C PHE A 207 3.15 -2.67 9.69
N ALA A 208 3.51 -1.95 10.75
CA ALA A 208 4.35 -2.40 11.88
C ALA A 208 5.79 -2.86 11.55
N GLY A 209 6.20 -2.92 10.27
CA GLY A 209 7.55 -3.35 9.90
C GLY A 209 7.86 -4.77 10.40
N ALA A 210 9.14 -5.06 10.70
CA ALA A 210 9.56 -6.34 11.26
C ALA A 210 9.23 -6.45 12.78
N SER A 211 7.96 -6.27 13.12
CA SER A 211 7.46 -6.38 14.49
C SER A 211 6.01 -6.86 14.52
N ILE A 212 5.45 -7.03 15.73
CA ILE A 212 4.03 -7.31 15.90
C ILE A 212 3.33 -6.12 16.55
N ASP A 213 2.25 -5.65 15.92
CA ASP A 213 1.36 -4.66 16.53
C ASP A 213 0.67 -5.24 17.78
N ILE A 214 0.42 -4.38 18.76
CA ILE A 214 -0.23 -4.77 20.02
C ILE A 214 -1.64 -5.31 19.76
N GLY A 215 -2.37 -4.72 18.80
CA GLY A 215 -3.68 -5.20 18.38
C GLY A 215 -3.60 -6.60 17.75
N THR A 216 -2.68 -6.80 16.81
CA THR A 216 -2.45 -8.12 16.20
C THR A 216 -2.06 -9.17 17.25
N ARG A 217 -1.19 -8.83 18.21
CA ARG A 217 -0.83 -9.72 19.32
C ARG A 217 -2.04 -10.10 20.18
N LEU A 218 -2.90 -9.13 20.50
CA LEU A 218 -4.14 -9.39 21.24
C LEU A 218 -5.10 -10.28 20.44
N LEU A 219 -5.22 -10.06 19.13
CA LEU A 219 -6.04 -10.89 18.25
C LEU A 219 -5.54 -12.34 18.26
N LEU A 220 -4.25 -12.57 17.97
CA LEU A 220 -3.62 -13.90 17.96
C LEU A 220 -3.84 -14.69 19.26
N ALA A 221 -3.84 -14.02 20.41
CA ALA A 221 -4.06 -14.66 21.71
C ALA A 221 -5.47 -15.26 21.88
N HIS A 222 -6.43 -14.86 21.03
CA HIS A 222 -7.83 -15.27 21.13
C HIS A 222 -8.38 -15.96 19.89
N LEU A 223 -7.67 -15.96 18.77
CA LEU A 223 -8.14 -16.61 17.53
C LEU A 223 -8.42 -18.10 17.76
N PRO A 224 -9.52 -18.62 17.21
CA PRO A 224 -9.82 -20.03 17.25
C PRO A 224 -8.94 -20.78 16.26
N ASP A 225 -8.90 -22.10 16.44
CA ASP A 225 -8.26 -23.01 15.51
C ASP A 225 -9.18 -23.18 14.28
N PRO A 226 -8.69 -22.95 13.04
CA PRO A 226 -9.46 -23.19 11.83
C PRO A 226 -9.75 -24.69 11.62
N SER A 227 -10.98 -25.05 11.26
CA SER A 227 -11.35 -26.42 10.88
C SER A 227 -11.01 -26.72 9.41
N ASP A 228 -11.37 -25.81 8.50
CA ASP A 228 -11.36 -26.01 7.05
C ASP A 228 -10.58 -24.93 6.29
N GLY A 229 -9.78 -24.15 7.03
CA GLY A 229 -9.03 -22.99 6.52
C GLY A 229 -9.47 -21.67 7.17
N ALA A 230 -8.75 -20.59 6.86
CA ALA A 230 -9.10 -19.25 7.28
C ALA A 230 -8.55 -18.18 6.35
N ILE A 231 -9.06 -16.95 6.48
CA ILE A 231 -8.54 -15.78 5.78
C ILE A 231 -7.93 -14.80 6.79
N ASP A 232 -6.68 -14.43 6.57
CA ASP A 232 -6.01 -13.29 7.19
C ASP A 232 -6.25 -12.05 6.30
N PHE A 233 -7.20 -11.21 6.68
CA PHE A 233 -7.67 -10.08 5.88
C PHE A 233 -6.97 -8.77 6.28
N ALA A 234 -6.35 -8.11 5.29
CA ALA A 234 -5.39 -7.02 5.46
C ALA A 234 -4.17 -7.50 6.26
N CYS A 235 -3.53 -8.53 5.71
CA CYS A 235 -2.58 -9.37 6.42
C CYS A 235 -1.27 -8.66 6.80
N GLY A 236 -0.91 -7.54 6.17
CA GLY A 236 0.36 -6.87 6.43
C GLY A 236 1.55 -7.81 6.21
N THR A 237 2.30 -8.12 7.28
CA THR A 237 3.42 -9.08 7.23
C THR A 237 2.98 -10.54 7.20
N GLY A 238 1.68 -10.85 7.25
CA GLY A 238 1.17 -12.22 7.22
C GLY A 238 1.40 -13.00 8.53
N LEU A 239 1.65 -12.30 9.64
CA LEU A 239 1.90 -12.92 10.94
C LEU A 239 0.74 -13.80 11.44
N VAL A 240 -0.51 -13.38 11.22
CA VAL A 240 -1.69 -14.17 11.59
C VAL A 240 -1.76 -15.44 10.76
N ALA A 241 -1.56 -15.31 9.44
CA ALA A 241 -1.51 -16.47 8.56
C ALA A 241 -0.40 -17.47 8.91
N ALA A 242 0.83 -16.98 9.18
CA ALA A 242 1.95 -17.82 9.56
C ALA A 242 1.70 -18.55 10.90
N ALA A 243 1.14 -17.85 11.89
CA ALA A 243 0.81 -18.44 13.19
C ALA A 243 -0.23 -19.56 13.07
N TRP A 244 -1.31 -19.36 12.30
CA TRP A 244 -2.28 -20.41 12.05
C TRP A 244 -1.67 -21.60 11.31
N ALA A 245 -0.90 -21.36 10.25
CA ALA A 245 -0.28 -22.43 9.49
C ALA A 245 0.70 -23.25 10.35
N LEU A 246 1.49 -22.63 11.23
CA LEU A 246 2.38 -23.38 12.13
C LEU A 246 1.62 -24.25 13.13
N ARG A 247 0.53 -23.73 13.71
CA ARG A 247 -0.29 -24.46 14.69
C ARG A 247 -1.12 -25.58 14.08
N HIS A 248 -1.48 -25.44 12.80
CA HIS A 248 -2.42 -26.34 12.11
C HIS A 248 -1.82 -26.84 10.78
N PRO A 249 -1.01 -27.91 10.79
CA PRO A 249 -0.35 -28.41 9.58
C PRO A 249 -1.29 -28.85 8.45
N SER A 250 -2.56 -29.17 8.77
CA SER A 250 -3.55 -29.66 7.80
C SER A 250 -4.37 -28.57 7.11
N VAL A 251 -4.31 -27.32 7.56
CA VAL A 251 -5.14 -26.24 7.01
C VAL A 251 -4.36 -25.40 5.99
N ARG A 252 -5.11 -24.84 5.04
CA ARG A 252 -4.62 -23.80 4.14
C ARG A 252 -5.16 -22.46 4.59
N ILE A 253 -4.30 -21.45 4.58
CA ILE A 253 -4.64 -20.08 4.96
C ILE A 253 -4.52 -19.19 3.72
N VAL A 254 -5.50 -18.31 3.52
CA VAL A 254 -5.39 -17.23 2.54
C VAL A 254 -5.01 -15.96 3.28
N ALA A 255 -3.93 -15.30 2.86
CA ALA A 255 -3.53 -14.00 3.37
C ALA A 255 -3.71 -12.97 2.25
N THR A 256 -4.47 -11.90 2.51
CA THR A 256 -4.79 -10.91 1.48
C THR A 256 -4.55 -9.50 1.93
N ASP A 257 -3.95 -8.70 1.04
CA ASP A 257 -3.69 -7.28 1.25
C ASP A 257 -3.72 -6.53 -0.09
N ARG A 258 -3.99 -5.22 -0.06
CA ARG A 258 -3.92 -4.35 -1.26
C ARG A 258 -2.49 -3.92 -1.58
N SER A 259 -1.62 -3.91 -0.57
CA SER A 259 -0.24 -3.43 -0.66
C SER A 259 0.67 -4.49 -1.26
N ALA A 260 1.45 -4.11 -2.27
CA ALA A 260 2.48 -4.96 -2.86
C ALA A 260 3.57 -5.28 -1.83
N ALA A 261 3.99 -4.31 -1.03
CA ALA A 261 4.96 -4.48 0.05
C ALA A 261 4.44 -5.43 1.14
N ALA A 262 3.15 -5.35 1.50
CA ALA A 262 2.53 -6.30 2.43
C ALA A 262 2.53 -7.72 1.86
N VAL A 263 2.10 -7.90 0.61
CA VAL A 263 2.09 -9.22 -0.05
C VAL A 263 3.50 -9.82 -0.15
N ALA A 264 4.50 -9.01 -0.50
CA ALA A 264 5.89 -9.46 -0.52
C ALA A 264 6.38 -9.86 0.89
N SER A 265 6.03 -9.07 1.91
CA SER A 265 6.36 -9.33 3.33
C SER A 265 5.69 -10.61 3.85
N ALA A 266 4.42 -10.82 3.55
CA ALA A 266 3.67 -12.02 3.91
C ALA A 266 4.23 -13.28 3.26
N ARG A 267 4.63 -13.21 1.99
CA ARG A 267 5.31 -14.33 1.30
C ARG A 267 6.65 -14.66 1.95
N ALA A 268 7.47 -13.63 2.21
CA ALA A 268 8.77 -13.80 2.85
C ALA A 268 8.65 -14.34 4.29
N THR A 269 7.63 -13.88 5.03
CA THR A 269 7.31 -14.37 6.38
C THR A 269 6.86 -15.83 6.33
N ALA A 270 5.95 -16.21 5.43
CA ALA A 270 5.51 -17.60 5.29
C ALA A 270 6.68 -18.53 4.90
N ALA A 271 7.58 -18.07 4.01
CA ALA A 271 8.77 -18.82 3.65
C ALA A 271 9.74 -18.98 4.84
N ALA A 272 9.98 -17.92 5.62
CA ALA A 272 10.87 -17.96 6.77
C ALA A 272 10.37 -18.84 7.93
N ASN A 273 9.07 -19.18 7.94
CA ASN A 273 8.47 -20.09 8.91
C ASN A 273 8.18 -21.49 8.33
N ASP A 274 8.67 -21.81 7.12
CA ASP A 274 8.45 -23.09 6.46
C ASP A 274 6.95 -23.46 6.28
N VAL A 275 6.11 -22.45 5.98
CA VAL A 275 4.66 -22.62 5.75
C VAL A 275 4.16 -22.10 4.40
N GLY A 276 5.07 -21.74 3.50
CA GLY A 276 4.74 -21.13 2.20
C GLY A 276 3.89 -22.01 1.28
N ASP A 277 3.89 -23.33 1.45
CA ASP A 277 3.06 -24.28 0.71
C ASP A 277 1.58 -24.30 1.18
N ARG A 278 1.31 -23.73 2.35
CA ARG A 278 -0.01 -23.71 3.00
C ARG A 278 -0.59 -22.31 3.19
N VAL A 279 0.20 -21.27 2.90
CA VAL A 279 -0.26 -19.87 2.92
C VAL A 279 -0.34 -19.33 1.48
N GLU A 280 -1.56 -19.17 0.97
CA GLU A 280 -1.83 -18.49 -0.29
C GLU A 280 -1.85 -16.97 -0.04
N VAL A 281 -0.84 -16.25 -0.51
CA VAL A 281 -0.80 -14.78 -0.38
C VAL A 281 -1.33 -14.12 -1.65
N VAL A 282 -2.36 -13.28 -1.53
CA VAL A 282 -3.05 -12.64 -2.66
C VAL A 282 -2.97 -11.12 -2.52
N ARG A 283 -2.64 -10.43 -3.61
CA ARG A 283 -2.84 -8.97 -3.69
C ARG A 283 -4.25 -8.71 -4.18
N ASP A 284 -5.09 -8.13 -3.34
CA ASP A 284 -6.52 -7.95 -3.64
C ASP A 284 -7.07 -6.60 -3.18
N ASP A 285 -8.17 -6.18 -3.78
CA ASP A 285 -8.97 -5.06 -3.30
C ASP A 285 -10.04 -5.61 -2.37
N LEU A 286 -9.79 -5.50 -1.07
CA LEU A 286 -10.58 -6.16 -0.03
C LEU A 286 -10.51 -7.70 -0.21
N LEU A 287 -11.65 -8.35 -0.42
CA LEU A 287 -11.80 -9.78 -0.70
C LEU A 287 -12.48 -9.98 -2.08
N ALA A 288 -12.29 -9.06 -3.04
CA ALA A 288 -12.98 -9.10 -4.33
C ALA A 288 -12.75 -10.39 -5.12
N SER A 289 -11.57 -11.03 -5.00
CA SER A 289 -11.29 -12.31 -5.66
C SER A 289 -11.91 -13.52 -4.97
N ARG A 290 -12.49 -13.36 -3.76
CA ARG A 290 -13.07 -14.45 -2.99
C ARG A 290 -14.57 -14.61 -3.31
N PRO A 291 -15.05 -15.84 -3.56
CA PRO A 291 -16.47 -16.08 -3.77
C PRO A 291 -17.30 -15.74 -2.54
N ASP A 292 -18.58 -15.47 -2.76
CA ASP A 292 -19.57 -15.35 -1.69
C ASP A 292 -19.69 -16.69 -0.94
N ALA A 293 -19.87 -16.63 0.38
CA ALA A 293 -20.04 -17.82 1.23
C ALA A 293 -18.98 -18.92 0.97
N SER A 294 -17.70 -18.55 1.04
CA SER A 294 -16.56 -19.44 0.78
C SER A 294 -15.57 -19.55 1.95
N ALA A 295 -15.84 -18.90 3.08
CA ALA A 295 -15.01 -18.97 4.26
C ALA A 295 -15.83 -19.19 5.53
N THR A 296 -15.29 -19.98 6.44
CA THR A 296 -15.86 -20.21 7.78
C THR A 296 -15.22 -19.31 8.85
N LEU A 297 -14.00 -18.83 8.61
CA LEU A 297 -13.22 -18.01 9.55
C LEU A 297 -12.41 -16.93 8.84
N ILE A 298 -12.57 -15.68 9.29
CA ILE A 298 -11.79 -14.52 8.83
C ILE A 298 -11.23 -13.77 10.05
N ALA A 299 -9.94 -13.48 10.06
CA ALA A 299 -9.30 -12.56 11.00
C ALA A 299 -9.03 -11.21 10.34
N LEU A 300 -9.22 -10.13 11.09
CA LEU A 300 -9.09 -8.77 10.57
C LEU A 300 -8.54 -7.82 11.64
N ASN A 301 -7.41 -7.17 11.33
CA ASN A 301 -6.95 -5.96 12.02
C ASN A 301 -7.06 -4.78 11.02
N PRO A 302 -8.20 -4.05 10.97
CA PRO A 302 -8.40 -2.99 9.99
C PRO A 302 -7.38 -1.86 10.19
N PRO A 303 -6.96 -1.15 9.12
CA PRO A 303 -6.04 -0.02 9.27
C PRO A 303 -6.69 1.12 10.08
N PHE A 304 -6.04 1.53 11.17
CA PHE A 304 -6.53 2.60 12.07
C PHE A 304 -5.69 3.89 12.06
N HIS A 305 -4.56 3.93 11.32
CA HIS A 305 -3.64 5.08 11.26
C HIS A 305 -3.81 5.97 10.03
N SER A 306 -4.78 5.68 9.16
CA SER A 306 -4.94 6.35 7.86
C SER A 306 -5.56 7.76 7.95
N GLY A 307 -5.67 8.34 9.14
CA GLY A 307 -6.47 9.55 9.39
C GLY A 307 -7.96 9.20 9.58
N GLY A 308 -8.68 10.04 10.32
CA GLY A 308 -10.05 9.75 10.77
C GLY A 308 -11.02 9.41 9.62
N ALA A 309 -11.09 10.27 8.59
CA ALA A 309 -12.01 10.07 7.46
C ALA A 309 -11.74 8.79 6.64
N ILE A 310 -10.46 8.39 6.48
CA ILE A 310 -10.12 7.15 5.76
C ILE A 310 -10.48 5.93 6.60
N THR A 311 -10.21 5.99 7.90
CA THR A 311 -10.49 4.92 8.87
C THR A 311 -12.01 4.68 9.04
N GLU A 312 -12.82 5.73 8.99
CA GLU A 312 -14.28 5.65 9.04
C GLU A 312 -14.90 5.07 7.76
N GLY A 313 -14.31 5.33 6.59
CA GLY A 313 -14.83 4.84 5.32
C GLY A 313 -14.39 3.42 4.93
N ILE A 314 -13.15 3.02 5.25
CA ILE A 314 -12.61 1.73 4.80
C ILE A 314 -13.11 0.54 5.63
N ALA A 315 -13.17 0.67 6.96
CA ALA A 315 -13.53 -0.44 7.84
C ALA A 315 -14.96 -0.98 7.55
N PRO A 316 -16.00 -0.16 7.34
CA PRO A 316 -17.31 -0.65 6.92
C PRO A 316 -17.29 -1.42 5.59
N ARG A 317 -16.47 -1.00 4.61
CA ARG A 317 -16.31 -1.75 3.34
C ARG A 317 -15.69 -3.12 3.61
N MET A 318 -14.66 -3.19 4.45
CA MET A 318 -14.04 -4.44 4.87
C MET A 318 -15.04 -5.36 5.59
N PHE A 319 -15.85 -4.83 6.50
CA PHE A 319 -16.86 -5.63 7.21
C PHE A 319 -17.94 -6.17 6.28
N ALA A 320 -18.42 -5.35 5.34
CA ALA A 320 -19.39 -5.78 4.34
C ALA A 320 -18.84 -6.92 3.48
N ASP A 321 -17.57 -6.80 3.06
CA ASP A 321 -16.93 -7.79 2.19
C ASP A 321 -16.60 -9.09 2.93
N ALA A 322 -16.13 -8.99 4.18
CA ALA A 322 -15.99 -10.14 5.07
C ALA A 322 -17.35 -10.83 5.30
N GLY A 323 -18.41 -10.06 5.52
CA GLY A 323 -19.76 -10.61 5.63
C GLY A 323 -20.15 -11.38 4.36
N ARG A 324 -19.94 -10.82 3.17
CA ARG A 324 -20.24 -11.45 1.88
C ARG A 324 -19.52 -12.79 1.70
N VAL A 325 -18.23 -12.84 2.05
CA VAL A 325 -17.38 -14.02 1.88
C VAL A 325 -17.64 -15.09 2.94
N LEU A 326 -18.08 -14.71 4.13
CA LEU A 326 -18.44 -15.68 5.17
C LEU A 326 -19.69 -16.49 4.79
N GLU A 327 -19.62 -17.79 5.02
CA GLU A 327 -20.77 -18.69 5.02
C GLU A 327 -21.73 -18.37 6.17
N PRO A 328 -23.03 -18.73 6.08
CA PRO A 328 -23.93 -18.66 7.23
C PRO A 328 -23.36 -19.42 8.44
N GLY A 329 -23.25 -18.75 9.59
CA GLY A 329 -22.60 -19.30 10.79
C GLY A 329 -21.08 -19.12 10.85
N GLY A 330 -20.43 -18.68 9.77
CA GLY A 330 -19.02 -18.31 9.75
C GLY A 330 -18.72 -17.08 10.60
N GLU A 331 -17.46 -16.96 11.04
CA GLU A 331 -17.04 -15.96 12.03
C GLU A 331 -16.01 -14.96 11.49
N LEU A 332 -16.29 -13.67 11.70
CA LEU A 332 -15.30 -12.60 11.56
C LEU A 332 -14.74 -12.23 12.94
N TRP A 333 -13.43 -12.41 13.09
CA TRP A 333 -12.66 -12.03 14.26
C TRP A 333 -11.92 -10.71 14.00
N THR A 334 -12.37 -9.65 14.67
CA THR A 334 -11.86 -8.29 14.42
C THR A 334 -11.23 -7.73 15.69
N VAL A 335 -10.03 -7.14 15.56
CA VAL A 335 -9.43 -6.29 16.58
C VAL A 335 -9.42 -4.83 16.12
N TRP A 336 -9.65 -3.89 17.04
CA TRP A 336 -9.54 -2.45 16.75
C TRP A 336 -9.23 -1.64 18.00
N ASN A 337 -8.76 -0.40 17.81
CA ASN A 337 -8.62 0.56 18.91
C ASN A 337 -10.00 0.86 19.51
N SER A 338 -10.21 0.61 20.80
CA SER A 338 -11.53 0.69 21.46
C SER A 338 -12.26 2.03 21.26
N ALA A 339 -11.55 3.13 20.98
CA ALA A 339 -12.16 4.43 20.70
C ALA A 339 -12.95 4.50 19.39
N LEU A 340 -12.69 3.61 18.41
CA LEU A 340 -13.36 3.62 17.09
C LEU A 340 -14.78 3.04 17.10
N GLN A 341 -15.19 2.37 18.18
CA GLN A 341 -16.56 1.89 18.39
C GLN A 341 -17.19 1.10 17.22
N TYR A 342 -16.44 0.19 16.56
CA TYR A 342 -16.91 -0.54 15.36
C TYR A 342 -18.07 -1.53 15.55
N ARG A 343 -18.45 -1.85 16.79
CA ARG A 343 -19.47 -2.87 17.09
C ARG A 343 -20.81 -2.66 16.35
N PRO A 344 -21.42 -1.46 16.29
CA PRO A 344 -22.69 -1.27 15.57
C PRO A 344 -22.57 -1.50 14.06
N ALA A 345 -21.41 -1.21 13.46
CA ALA A 345 -21.17 -1.48 12.04
C ALA A 345 -21.05 -2.99 11.79
N LEU A 346 -20.32 -3.71 12.64
CA LEU A 346 -20.20 -5.17 12.59
C LEU A 346 -21.56 -5.87 12.76
N GLU A 347 -22.37 -5.44 13.73
CA GLU A 347 -23.71 -5.98 13.97
C GLU A 347 -24.64 -5.82 12.77
N ARG A 348 -24.52 -4.70 12.06
CA ARG A 348 -25.32 -4.38 10.87
C ARG A 348 -24.84 -5.11 9.62
N LEU A 349 -23.52 -5.19 9.42
CA LEU A 349 -22.92 -5.62 8.14
C LEU A 349 -22.57 -7.12 8.12
N VAL A 350 -22.35 -7.74 9.29
CA VAL A 350 -21.96 -9.16 9.40
C VAL A 350 -23.03 -9.93 10.17
N GLY A 351 -23.31 -9.54 11.41
CA GLY A 351 -24.30 -10.21 12.27
C GLY A 351 -24.00 -10.11 13.77
N PRO A 352 -24.66 -10.92 14.62
CA PRO A 352 -24.53 -10.82 16.08
C PRO A 352 -23.06 -10.76 16.52
N THR A 353 -22.71 -9.72 17.28
CA THR A 353 -21.31 -9.41 17.62
C THR A 353 -21.11 -9.43 19.15
N ARG A 354 -20.22 -10.31 19.61
CA ARG A 354 -19.83 -10.44 21.02
C ARG A 354 -18.38 -10.02 21.24
N GLN A 355 -18.13 -9.35 22.36
CA GLN A 355 -16.76 -9.06 22.80
C GLN A 355 -16.11 -10.33 23.36
N VAL A 356 -14.92 -10.64 22.85
CA VAL A 356 -14.10 -11.78 23.31
C VAL A 356 -13.08 -11.30 24.34
N ALA A 357 -12.40 -10.19 24.03
CA ALA A 357 -11.40 -9.61 24.89
C ALA A 357 -11.35 -8.09 24.75
N ARG A 358 -10.78 -7.43 25.75
CA ARG A 358 -10.50 -6.00 25.72
C ARG A 358 -9.36 -5.70 26.68
N ASP A 359 -8.37 -4.96 26.19
CA ASP A 359 -7.33 -4.37 27.02
C ASP A 359 -7.55 -2.85 27.16
N ARG A 360 -6.53 -2.11 27.62
CA ARG A 360 -6.62 -0.65 27.78
C ARG A 360 -6.84 0.10 26.46
N LYS A 361 -6.37 -0.44 25.33
CA LYS A 361 -6.33 0.23 24.02
C LYS A 361 -7.19 -0.45 22.96
N PHE A 362 -7.34 -1.76 22.99
CA PHE A 362 -7.91 -2.57 21.92
C PHE A 362 -9.07 -3.45 22.40
N THR A 363 -10.02 -3.66 21.50
CA THR A 363 -11.14 -4.58 21.67
C THR A 363 -11.06 -5.67 20.61
N VAL A 364 -11.24 -6.93 21.01
CA VAL A 364 -11.42 -8.08 20.11
C VAL A 364 -12.87 -8.52 20.18
N THR A 365 -13.52 -8.66 19.03
CA THR A 365 -14.87 -9.23 18.93
C THR A 365 -14.94 -10.33 17.89
N VAL A 366 -15.96 -11.15 18.02
CA VAL A 366 -16.40 -12.03 16.95
C VAL A 366 -17.80 -11.65 16.49
N SER A 367 -18.00 -11.63 15.19
CA SER A 367 -19.27 -11.40 14.51
C SER A 367 -19.64 -12.64 13.70
N THR A 368 -20.79 -13.24 13.98
CA THR A 368 -21.27 -14.43 13.27
C THR A 368 -22.15 -14.03 12.10
N ARG A 369 -21.87 -14.52 10.90
CA ARG A 369 -22.66 -14.26 9.69
C ARG A 369 -24.05 -14.88 9.82
N ARG A 370 -25.08 -14.07 9.53
CA ARG A 370 -26.50 -14.49 9.50
C ARG A 370 -26.86 -15.33 8.29
#